data_AF-A0A8X7PZY9-F1
#
_entry.id   AF-A0A8X7PZY9-F1
#
_cell.length_a   1.000
_cell.length_b   1.000
_cell.length_c   1.000
_cell.angle_alpha   90.00
_cell.angle_beta   90.00
_cell.angle_gamma   90.00
#
_symmetry.space_group_name_H-M   'P 1'
#
loop_
_entity.id
_entity.type
_entity.pdbx_description
1 polymer ?
#
loop_
_entity_poly.entity_id
_entity_poly.type
_entity_poly.pdbx_seq_one_letter_code
_entity_poly.pdbx_strand_id
1 'polypeptide(L)'
;MKLNSVPAHVSSPHSNLNLEELQTTVLSRATSLSETALKVLLWERDKLTLEQRFIEDEIAKCDQRIKNIKGGFEAEVRIKKAQFTHTICGEEKSDAEDEEARESAAACLLTKLHQYTTAASDVLTEDHLSNPMLQKIITKIPRNKEELLQIDGLGKDKVSRYGDLLLETIETTIKEYYVTNKKGSME
;
A
#
# COMPACT_ATOMS: atom_id res chain seq x y z
N MET A 1 -84.38 62.49 22.93
CA MET A 1 -83.90 61.24 23.55
C MET A 1 -84.14 60.07 22.62
N LYS A 2 -83.10 59.51 22.00
CA LYS A 2 -82.87 58.06 21.87
C LYS A 2 -81.49 57.84 21.24
N LEU A 3 -80.76 56.93 21.88
CA LEU A 3 -79.35 56.64 21.76
C LEU A 3 -79.04 55.74 20.55
N ASN A 4 -77.86 55.96 19.98
CA ASN A 4 -76.88 55.02 19.43
C ASN A 4 -77.36 53.78 18.64
N SER A 5 -76.84 53.61 17.42
CA SER A 5 -75.89 52.52 17.14
C SER A 5 -75.09 52.78 15.86
N VAL A 6 -73.77 52.63 15.97
CA VAL A 6 -72.81 52.61 14.87
C VAL A 6 -72.81 51.20 14.27
N PRO A 7 -72.90 51.00 12.94
CA PRO A 7 -72.60 49.71 12.35
C PRO A 7 -71.08 49.50 12.29
N ALA A 8 -70.67 48.36 12.83
CA ALA A 8 -69.30 47.91 12.99
C ALA A 8 -68.51 47.85 11.67
N HIS A 9 -67.20 48.08 11.82
CA HIS A 9 -66.18 47.73 10.85
C HIS A 9 -66.43 46.32 10.28
N VAL A 10 -66.64 46.24 8.96
CA VAL A 10 -66.55 44.99 8.21
C VAL A 10 -65.08 44.62 8.17
N SER A 11 -64.70 43.63 8.97
CA SER A 11 -63.39 42.98 8.89
C SER A 11 -63.36 42.14 7.61
N SER A 12 -62.42 42.46 6.71
CA SER A 12 -62.18 41.74 5.46
C SER A 12 -61.43 40.42 5.74
N PRO A 13 -61.98 39.24 5.39
CA PRO A 13 -61.28 37.97 5.53
C PRO A 13 -60.51 37.64 4.24
N HIS A 14 -59.46 38.39 3.93
CA HIS A 14 -58.58 38.12 2.79
C HIS A 14 -57.10 38.19 3.19
N SER A 15 -56.60 37.16 3.89
CA SER A 15 -55.14 36.98 4.01
C SER A 15 -54.65 35.57 4.38
N ASN A 16 -55.51 34.60 4.72
CA ASN A 16 -55.03 33.27 5.15
C ASN A 16 -55.08 32.15 4.09
N LEU A 17 -55.85 32.31 2.99
CA LEU A 17 -55.95 31.27 1.96
C LEU A 17 -54.65 31.08 1.13
N ASN A 18 -53.76 32.07 1.13
CA ASN A 18 -52.53 32.04 0.33
C ASN A 18 -51.38 31.27 1.01
N LEU A 19 -51.35 31.23 2.35
CA LEU A 19 -50.24 30.60 3.09
C LEU A 19 -50.31 29.08 3.05
N GLU A 20 -51.49 28.49 3.25
CA GLU A 20 -51.72 27.05 3.16
C GLU A 20 -51.49 26.51 1.73
N GLU A 21 -51.93 27.26 0.71
CA GLU A 21 -51.68 26.93 -0.70
C GLU A 21 -50.18 26.99 -1.05
N LEU A 22 -49.46 27.96 -0.48
CA LEU A 22 -48.01 28.04 -0.62
C LEU A 22 -47.30 26.89 0.09
N GLN A 23 -47.69 26.55 1.32
CA GLN A 23 -47.12 25.44 2.09
C GLN A 23 -47.33 24.10 1.39
N THR A 24 -48.55 23.83 0.88
CA THR A 24 -48.86 22.62 0.11
C THR A 24 -48.08 22.57 -1.21
N THR A 25 -47.87 23.70 -1.89
CA THR A 25 -47.03 23.78 -3.10
C THR A 25 -45.55 23.53 -2.79
N VAL A 26 -45.03 24.07 -1.70
CA VAL A 26 -43.64 23.85 -1.27
C VAL A 26 -43.43 22.40 -0.87
N LEU A 27 -44.34 21.82 -0.09
CA LEU A 27 -44.28 20.42 0.32
C LEU A 27 -44.34 19.47 -0.88
N SER A 28 -45.27 19.68 -1.81
CA SER A 28 -45.39 18.84 -3.02
C SER A 28 -44.17 18.93 -3.95
N ARG A 29 -43.54 20.11 -4.05
CA ARG A 29 -42.29 20.26 -4.79
C ARG A 29 -41.12 19.59 -4.09
N ALA A 30 -41.02 19.73 -2.76
CA ALA A 30 -39.99 19.07 -1.97
C ALA A 30 -40.09 17.54 -2.06
N THR A 31 -41.31 16.98 -1.98
CA THR A 31 -41.52 15.54 -2.13
C THR A 31 -41.17 15.06 -3.54
N SER A 32 -41.63 15.75 -4.59
CA SER A 32 -41.30 15.42 -5.98
C SER A 32 -39.79 15.45 -6.25
N LEU A 33 -39.08 16.45 -5.70
CA LEU A 33 -37.63 16.55 -5.79
C LEU A 33 -36.95 15.39 -5.07
N SER A 34 -37.37 15.08 -3.84
CA SER A 34 -36.81 13.98 -3.05
C SER A 34 -37.06 12.61 -3.69
N GLU A 35 -38.25 12.39 -4.27
CA GLU A 35 -38.59 11.15 -4.97
C GLU A 35 -37.73 10.98 -6.23
N THR A 36 -37.48 12.06 -6.96
CA THR A 36 -36.60 12.05 -8.13
C THR A 36 -35.16 11.74 -7.74
N ALA A 37 -34.63 12.40 -6.69
CA ALA A 37 -33.31 12.12 -6.16
C ALA A 37 -33.17 10.66 -5.72
N LEU A 38 -34.20 10.12 -5.04
CA LEU A 38 -34.23 8.73 -4.60
C LEU A 38 -34.18 7.76 -5.79
N LYS A 39 -34.95 8.02 -6.86
CA LYS A 39 -34.93 7.18 -8.08
C LYS A 39 -33.55 7.15 -8.73
N VAL A 40 -32.87 8.30 -8.82
CA VAL A 40 -31.50 8.38 -9.36
C VAL A 40 -30.52 7.57 -8.52
N LEU A 41 -30.55 7.75 -7.19
CA LEU A 41 -29.68 7.01 -6.28
C LEU A 41 -29.93 5.51 -6.30
N LEU A 42 -31.19 5.08 -6.38
CA LEU A 42 -31.54 3.66 -6.51
C LEU A 42 -31.03 3.06 -7.82
N TRP A 43 -31.16 3.79 -8.93
CA TRP A 43 -30.64 3.34 -10.22
C TRP A 43 -29.11 3.23 -10.20
N GLU A 44 -28.42 4.20 -9.60
CA GLU A 44 -26.96 4.16 -9.48
C GLU A 44 -26.49 3.02 -8.57
N ARG A 45 -27.19 2.78 -7.46
CA ARG A 45 -26.98 1.61 -6.59
C ARG A 45 -27.14 0.31 -7.37
N ASP A 46 -28.21 0.17 -8.15
CA ASP A 46 -28.50 -1.07 -8.89
C ASP A 46 -27.45 -1.32 -9.96
N LYS A 47 -26.99 -0.26 -10.65
CA LYS A 47 -25.88 -0.33 -11.60
C LYS A 47 -24.60 -0.82 -10.92
N LEU A 48 -24.20 -0.21 -9.81
CA LEU A 48 -22.99 -0.61 -9.08
C LEU A 48 -23.09 -2.04 -8.53
N THR A 49 -24.28 -2.46 -8.10
CA THR A 49 -24.53 -3.83 -7.65
C THR A 49 -24.28 -4.86 -8.76
N LEU A 50 -24.65 -4.53 -10.00
CA LEU A 50 -24.37 -5.40 -11.16
C LEU A 50 -22.88 -5.46 -11.47
N GLU A 51 -22.18 -4.33 -11.43
CA GLU A 51 -20.72 -4.28 -11.64
C GLU A 51 -19.98 -5.06 -10.55
N GLN A 52 -20.40 -4.94 -9.29
CA GLN A 52 -19.81 -5.69 -8.18
C GLN A 52 -19.99 -7.20 -8.37
N ARG A 53 -21.20 -7.65 -8.74
CA ARG A 53 -21.45 -9.08 -9.01
C ARG A 53 -20.56 -9.62 -10.13
N PHE A 54 -20.37 -8.84 -11.18
CA PHE A 54 -19.48 -9.24 -12.28
C PHE A 54 -18.04 -9.45 -11.82
N ILE A 55 -17.52 -8.55 -10.98
CA ILE A 55 -16.17 -8.67 -10.41
C ILE A 55 -16.08 -9.91 -9.49
N GLU A 56 -17.09 -10.12 -8.64
CA GLU A 56 -17.17 -11.29 -7.76
C GLU A 56 -17.15 -12.61 -8.56
N ASP A 57 -17.88 -12.68 -9.67
CA ASP A 57 -17.87 -13.84 -10.57
C ASP A 57 -16.49 -14.06 -11.21
N GLU A 58 -15.78 -13.00 -11.61
CA GLU A 58 -14.41 -13.11 -12.13
C GLU A 58 -13.40 -13.58 -11.07
N ILE A 59 -13.52 -13.11 -9.83
CA ILE A 59 -12.72 -13.59 -8.69
C ILE A 59 -12.99 -15.07 -8.45
N ALA A 60 -14.25 -15.49 -8.41
CA ALA A 60 -14.62 -16.90 -8.24
C ALA A 60 -14.03 -17.80 -9.33
N LYS A 61 -13.98 -17.32 -10.59
CA LYS A 61 -13.29 -18.03 -11.69
C LYS A 61 -11.78 -18.11 -11.49
N CYS A 62 -11.14 -17.07 -10.96
CA CYS A 62 -9.71 -17.09 -10.60
C CYS A 62 -9.43 -18.09 -9.49
N ASP A 63 -10.23 -18.10 -8.42
CA ASP A 63 -10.11 -19.06 -7.32
C ASP A 63 -10.27 -20.50 -7.82
N GLN A 64 -11.24 -20.74 -8.72
CA GLN A 64 -11.41 -22.05 -9.31
C GLN A 64 -10.20 -22.46 -10.16
N ARG A 65 -9.61 -21.52 -10.91
CA ARG A 65 -8.38 -21.77 -11.67
C ARG A 65 -7.22 -22.12 -10.73
N ILE A 66 -7.02 -21.36 -9.67
CA ILE A 66 -5.97 -21.60 -8.66
C ILE A 66 -6.13 -22.99 -8.03
N LYS A 67 -7.34 -23.35 -7.60
CA LYS A 67 -7.65 -24.68 -7.05
C LYS A 67 -7.37 -25.80 -8.04
N ASN A 68 -7.58 -25.54 -9.33
CA ASN A 68 -7.38 -26.51 -10.41
C ASN A 68 -5.92 -26.59 -10.90
N ILE A 69 -5.02 -25.72 -10.42
CA ILE A 69 -3.58 -25.88 -10.64
C ILE A 69 -3.14 -27.18 -9.95
N LYS A 70 -3.06 -28.26 -10.73
CA LYS A 70 -2.47 -29.52 -10.28
C LYS A 70 -0.96 -29.41 -10.39
N GLY A 71 -0.28 -29.60 -9.27
CA GLY A 71 1.18 -29.49 -9.17
C GLY A 71 1.55 -28.66 -7.96
N GLY A 72 1.40 -29.25 -6.77
CA GLY A 72 2.13 -28.74 -5.62
C GLY A 72 3.62 -28.96 -5.92
N PHE A 73 4.41 -27.89 -5.91
CA PHE A 73 5.84 -28.07 -5.82
C PHE A 73 6.12 -28.56 -4.40
N GLU A 74 6.16 -29.88 -4.23
CA GLU A 74 6.46 -30.51 -2.95
C GLU A 74 7.97 -30.45 -2.77
N ALA A 75 8.44 -29.33 -2.24
CA ALA A 75 9.84 -29.18 -1.88
C ALA A 75 10.09 -30.04 -0.63
N GLU A 76 10.78 -31.16 -0.80
CA GLU A 76 11.19 -32.00 0.32
C GLU A 76 12.38 -31.33 1.04
N VAL A 77 12.10 -30.60 2.11
CA VAL A 77 13.12 -29.98 2.95
C VAL A 77 13.63 -31.00 3.97
N ARG A 78 14.78 -31.62 3.70
CA ARG A 78 15.46 -32.53 4.63
C ARG A 78 16.52 -31.78 5.43
N ILE A 79 16.17 -31.33 6.63
CA ILE A 79 17.13 -30.73 7.57
C ILE A 79 17.91 -31.86 8.25
N LYS A 80 19.18 -32.06 7.89
CA LYS A 80 20.09 -33.00 8.56
C LYS A 80 20.88 -32.26 9.65
N LYS A 81 20.39 -32.37 10.88
CA LYS A 81 21.06 -32.12 12.18
C LYS A 81 22.49 -31.55 12.08
N ALA A 82 22.61 -30.24 12.25
CA ALA A 82 23.90 -29.55 12.33
C ALA A 82 24.72 -30.03 13.54
N GLN A 83 25.90 -30.60 13.27
CA GLN A 83 27.01 -30.67 14.24
C GLN A 83 27.99 -29.56 13.90
N PHE A 84 27.89 -28.41 14.58
CA PHE A 84 28.88 -27.36 14.43
C PHE A 84 30.12 -27.67 15.29
N THR A 85 31.24 -27.96 14.64
CA THR A 85 32.58 -27.83 15.24
C THR A 85 33.36 -26.80 14.42
N HIS A 86 33.75 -25.70 15.07
CA HIS A 86 34.58 -24.67 14.46
C HIS A 86 36.05 -25.10 14.55
N THR A 87 36.73 -25.22 13.41
CA THR A 87 38.19 -25.34 13.36
C THR A 87 38.78 -24.24 12.49
N ILE A 88 39.76 -23.53 13.06
CA ILE A 88 40.52 -22.45 12.43
C ILE A 88 41.45 -23.03 11.36
N CYS A 89 41.43 -22.40 10.18
CA CYS A 89 42.41 -22.41 9.08
C CYS A 89 43.01 -23.79 8.71
N GLY A 90 42.47 -24.40 7.65
CA GLY A 90 43.11 -25.50 6.94
C GLY A 90 42.14 -26.23 6.01
N GLU A 91 42.29 -25.95 4.72
CA GLU A 91 41.80 -26.69 3.54
C GLU A 91 40.28 -26.92 3.34
N GLU A 92 39.96 -27.04 2.05
CA GLU A 92 38.66 -26.94 1.39
C GLU A 92 37.57 -27.85 1.96
N LYS A 93 36.33 -27.33 2.11
CA LYS A 93 35.10 -27.91 1.52
C LYS A 93 33.85 -27.08 1.79
N SER A 94 32.91 -27.25 0.85
CA SER A 94 31.53 -26.76 0.80
C SER A 94 30.79 -26.89 2.12
N ASP A 95 29.84 -25.98 2.40
CA ASP A 95 28.42 -26.34 2.61
C ASP A 95 27.56 -25.09 2.84
N ALA A 96 26.35 -25.16 2.29
CA ALA A 96 25.44 -24.05 2.00
C ALA A 96 24.38 -23.87 3.09
N GLU A 97 24.75 -23.34 4.26
CA GLU A 97 23.80 -23.07 5.35
C GLU A 97 23.68 -21.58 5.76
N ASP A 98 24.46 -20.68 5.17
CA ASP A 98 24.34 -19.24 5.43
C ASP A 98 23.39 -18.51 4.47
N GLU A 99 22.73 -19.22 3.55
CA GLU A 99 22.05 -18.58 2.42
C GLU A 99 20.70 -17.93 2.81
N GLU A 100 19.88 -18.58 3.65
CA GLU A 100 18.51 -18.11 3.96
C GLU A 100 18.49 -16.90 4.90
N ALA A 101 19.38 -16.88 5.91
CA ALA A 101 19.58 -15.71 6.76
C ALA A 101 20.19 -14.53 5.97
N ARG A 102 21.04 -14.85 4.99
CA ARG A 102 21.62 -13.88 4.07
C ARG A 102 20.61 -13.40 3.03
N GLU A 103 19.64 -14.21 2.64
CA GLU A 103 18.53 -13.88 1.73
C GLU A 103 17.45 -13.03 2.43
N SER A 104 17.20 -13.26 3.71
CA SER A 104 16.35 -12.40 4.54
C SER A 104 17.00 -11.03 4.79
N ALA A 105 18.30 -11.00 5.09
CA ALA A 105 19.07 -9.77 5.19
C ALA A 105 19.14 -9.02 3.84
N ALA A 106 19.29 -9.76 2.74
CA ALA A 106 19.24 -9.26 1.37
C ALA A 106 17.89 -8.60 1.06
N ALA A 107 16.78 -9.28 1.32
CA ALA A 107 15.44 -8.76 1.08
C ALA A 107 15.14 -7.50 1.92
N CYS A 108 15.63 -7.47 3.17
CA CYS A 108 15.52 -6.30 4.04
C CYS A 108 16.34 -5.11 3.50
N LEU A 109 17.59 -5.37 3.04
CA LEU A 109 18.44 -4.39 2.39
C LEU A 109 17.78 -3.81 1.12
N LEU A 110 17.21 -4.67 0.26
CA LEU A 110 16.52 -4.23 -0.97
C LEU A 110 15.39 -3.26 -0.67
N THR A 111 14.55 -3.62 0.29
CA THR A 111 13.37 -2.83 0.64
C THR A 111 13.77 -1.46 1.18
N LYS A 112 14.77 -1.41 2.06
CA LYS A 112 15.28 -0.15 2.62
C LYS A 112 15.93 0.72 1.54
N LEU A 113 16.79 0.15 0.69
CA LEU A 113 17.43 0.88 -0.41
C LEU A 113 16.38 1.47 -1.37
N HIS A 114 15.35 0.71 -1.72
CA HIS A 114 14.26 1.19 -2.58
C HIS A 114 13.46 2.33 -1.93
N GLN A 115 13.20 2.25 -0.62
CA GLN A 115 12.44 3.26 0.12
C GLN A 115 13.18 4.60 0.23
N TYR A 116 14.51 4.59 0.40
CA TYR A 116 15.32 5.80 0.42
C TYR A 116 15.50 6.43 -0.97
N THR A 117 15.55 5.63 -2.04
CA THR A 117 15.56 6.18 -3.41
C THR A 117 14.29 6.95 -3.76
N THR A 118 13.14 6.55 -3.20
CA THR A 118 11.85 7.23 -3.40
C THR A 118 11.71 8.47 -2.51
N ALA A 119 12.28 8.46 -1.30
CA ALA A 119 12.19 9.58 -0.36
C ALA A 119 13.17 10.73 -0.68
N ALA A 120 14.27 10.45 -1.39
CA ALA A 120 15.29 11.43 -1.73
C ALA A 120 15.08 12.14 -3.08
N SER A 121 14.00 11.86 -3.81
CA SER A 121 13.75 12.45 -5.13
C SER A 121 12.30 12.86 -5.32
N ASP A 122 12.03 14.16 -5.14
CA ASP A 122 10.80 14.83 -5.58
C ASP A 122 10.73 14.98 -7.12
N VAL A 123 11.47 14.15 -7.87
CA VAL A 123 11.46 14.09 -9.33
C VAL A 123 11.59 12.64 -9.76
N LEU A 124 10.52 12.11 -10.34
CA LEU A 124 10.46 10.78 -10.95
C LEU A 124 11.62 10.55 -11.93
N THR A 125 12.28 9.40 -11.86
CA THR A 125 12.54 8.52 -13.02
C THR A 125 13.38 7.30 -12.63
N GLU A 126 13.05 6.18 -13.28
CA GLU A 126 13.43 4.78 -13.06
C GLU A 126 14.92 4.43 -13.29
N ASP A 127 15.86 5.37 -13.15
CA ASP A 127 17.20 5.25 -13.77
C ASP A 127 18.39 5.09 -12.79
N HIS A 128 18.14 5.12 -11.48
CA HIS A 128 19.23 5.29 -10.51
C HIS A 128 19.94 3.99 -10.10
N LEU A 129 19.23 2.94 -9.70
CA LEU A 129 19.81 1.61 -9.48
C LEU A 129 18.83 0.54 -9.93
N SER A 130 19.22 -0.27 -10.92
CA SER A 130 18.37 -1.37 -11.39
C SER A 130 18.38 -2.52 -10.37
N ASN A 131 17.29 -3.29 -10.28
CA ASN A 131 17.18 -4.43 -9.37
C ASN A 131 18.37 -5.42 -9.46
N PRO A 132 18.90 -5.77 -10.64
CA PRO A 132 20.12 -6.57 -10.75
C PRO A 132 21.37 -5.93 -10.11
N MET A 133 21.49 -4.60 -10.09
CA MET A 133 22.59 -3.90 -9.41
C MET A 133 22.45 -4.04 -7.89
N LEU A 134 21.23 -3.88 -7.37
CA LEU A 134 20.96 -4.01 -5.93
C LEU A 134 21.25 -5.42 -5.43
N GLN A 135 20.83 -6.45 -6.18
CA GLN A 135 21.17 -7.85 -5.89
C GLN A 135 22.68 -8.08 -5.85
N LYS A 136 23.42 -7.48 -6.80
CA LYS A 136 24.90 -7.54 -6.82
C LYS A 136 25.54 -6.83 -5.63
N ILE A 137 25.01 -5.68 -5.22
CA ILE A 137 25.48 -4.95 -4.03
C ILE A 137 25.29 -5.79 -2.78
N ILE A 138 24.15 -6.46 -2.65
CA ILE A 138 23.83 -7.29 -1.50
C ILE A 138 24.68 -8.56 -1.44
N THR A 139 24.96 -9.16 -2.59
CA THR A 139 25.80 -10.36 -2.66
C THR A 139 27.28 -10.05 -2.40
N LYS A 140 27.79 -8.89 -2.87
CA LYS A 140 29.19 -8.50 -2.64
C LYS A 140 29.44 -7.76 -1.32
N ILE A 141 28.44 -7.08 -0.77
CA ILE A 141 28.51 -6.23 0.44
C ILE A 141 29.73 -5.27 0.38
N PRO A 142 29.75 -4.32 -0.57
CA PRO A 142 30.88 -3.43 -0.76
C PRO A 142 31.11 -2.52 0.46
N ARG A 143 32.37 -2.37 0.86
CA ARG A 143 32.81 -1.57 2.03
C ARG A 143 33.52 -0.28 1.66
N ASN A 144 33.80 -0.05 0.38
CA ASN A 144 34.45 1.16 -0.13
C ASN A 144 33.99 1.51 -1.55
N LYS A 145 34.36 2.70 -2.02
CA LYS A 145 33.94 3.21 -3.33
C LYS A 145 34.54 2.40 -4.49
N GLU A 146 35.69 1.78 -4.28
CA GLU A 146 36.37 0.93 -5.25
C GLU A 146 35.61 -0.38 -5.47
N GLU A 147 35.08 -0.99 -4.42
CA GLU A 147 34.23 -2.18 -4.50
C GLU A 147 32.87 -1.88 -5.14
N LEU A 148 32.33 -0.68 -4.91
CA LEU A 148 31.13 -0.23 -5.63
C LEU A 148 31.37 -0.13 -7.13
N LEU A 149 32.55 0.35 -7.57
CA LEU A 149 32.89 0.42 -9.00
C LEU A 149 33.03 -0.96 -9.68
N GLN A 150 33.14 -2.04 -8.91
CA GLN A 150 33.16 -3.42 -9.43
C GLN A 150 31.76 -4.02 -9.62
N ILE A 151 30.70 -3.26 -9.34
CA ILE A 151 29.32 -3.67 -9.57
C ILE A 151 28.92 -3.28 -11.00
N ASP A 152 28.57 -4.28 -11.81
CA ASP A 152 28.15 -4.04 -13.19
C ASP A 152 26.93 -3.10 -13.24
N GLY A 153 27.06 -2.01 -14.00
CA GLY A 153 26.04 -0.97 -14.09
C GLY A 153 26.22 0.19 -13.10
N LEU A 154 27.17 0.10 -12.16
CA LEU A 154 27.51 1.17 -11.21
C LEU A 154 28.81 1.89 -11.61
N GLY A 155 28.70 2.81 -12.55
CA GLY A 155 29.83 3.62 -13.03
C GLY A 155 30.22 4.77 -12.07
N LYS A 156 31.35 5.42 -12.37
CA LYS A 156 31.92 6.54 -11.58
C LYS A 156 30.90 7.64 -11.27
N ASP A 157 30.04 7.99 -12.21
CA ASP A 157 29.03 9.05 -12.02
C ASP A 157 27.95 8.67 -11.00
N LYS A 158 27.64 7.38 -10.88
CA LYS A 158 26.68 6.88 -9.88
C LYS A 158 27.35 6.70 -8.52
N VAL A 159 28.60 6.21 -8.47
CA VAL A 159 29.37 6.12 -7.22
C VAL A 159 29.68 7.51 -6.65
N SER A 160 29.93 8.51 -7.50
CA SER A 160 30.12 9.89 -7.05
C SER A 160 28.85 10.47 -6.42
N ARG A 161 27.67 10.16 -6.99
CA ARG A 161 26.37 10.67 -6.51
C ARG A 161 25.80 9.92 -5.31
N TYR A 162 25.97 8.61 -5.26
CA TYR A 162 25.29 7.74 -4.28
C TYR A 162 26.24 6.91 -3.43
N GLY A 163 27.55 6.94 -3.69
CA GLY A 163 28.50 6.02 -3.06
C GLY A 163 28.54 6.14 -1.54
N ASP A 164 28.57 7.37 -1.01
CA ASP A 164 28.58 7.59 0.44
C ASP A 164 27.28 7.11 1.09
N LEU A 165 26.14 7.44 0.49
CA LEU A 165 24.82 7.00 0.95
C LEU A 165 24.65 5.47 0.91
N LEU A 166 25.15 4.82 -0.14
CA LEU A 166 25.09 3.36 -0.28
C LEU A 166 25.93 2.68 0.81
N LEU A 167 27.16 3.13 1.03
CA LEU A 167 28.04 2.59 2.06
C LEU A 167 27.45 2.79 3.46
N GLU A 168 26.92 3.97 3.76
CA GLU A 168 26.25 4.25 5.03
C GLU A 168 25.02 3.36 5.25
N THR A 169 24.22 3.14 4.21
CA THR A 169 23.02 2.29 4.30
C THR A 169 23.40 0.83 4.57
N ILE A 170 24.44 0.33 3.90
CA ILE A 170 24.97 -1.03 4.10
C ILE A 170 25.48 -1.17 5.54
N GLU A 171 26.34 -0.25 6.00
CA GLU A 171 26.91 -0.25 7.35
C GLU A 171 25.82 -0.22 8.43
N THR A 172 24.84 0.68 8.27
CA THR A 172 23.73 0.84 9.22
C THR A 172 22.88 -0.44 9.28
N THR A 173 22.59 -1.05 8.14
CA THR A 173 21.78 -2.28 8.10
C THR A 173 22.49 -3.46 8.73
N ILE A 174 23.79 -3.62 8.48
CA ILE A 174 24.60 -4.67 9.12
C ILE A 174 24.63 -4.45 10.64
N LYS A 175 24.87 -3.22 11.09
CA LYS A 175 24.92 -2.88 12.52
C LYS A 175 23.59 -3.15 13.22
N GLU A 176 22.48 -2.79 12.60
CA GLU A 176 21.13 -3.08 13.12
C GLU A 176 20.92 -4.58 13.33
N TYR A 177 21.28 -5.40 12.34
CA TYR A 177 21.14 -6.85 12.42
C TYR A 177 21.91 -7.47 13.60
N TYR A 178 23.15 -7.03 13.84
CA TYR A 178 23.94 -7.52 14.97
C TYR A 178 23.41 -7.05 16.34
N VAL A 179 22.82 -5.86 16.42
CA VAL A 179 22.24 -5.34 17.68
C VAL A 179 20.94 -6.07 18.03
N THR A 180 20.10 -6.42 17.04
CA THR A 180 18.83 -7.12 17.28
C THR A 180 19.03 -8.59 17.62
N ASN A 181 19.97 -9.30 16.98
CA ASN A 181 20.23 -10.71 17.29
C ASN A 181 20.88 -10.93 18.67
N LYS A 182 21.61 -9.94 19.20
CA LYS A 182 22.20 -10.03 20.55
C LYS A 182 21.16 -9.92 21.67
N LYS A 183 19.99 -9.32 21.41
CA LYS A 183 18.89 -9.17 22.37
C LYS A 183 17.95 -10.38 22.44
N GLY A 184 17.93 -11.23 21.39
CA GLY A 184 17.11 -12.46 21.36
C GLY A 184 17.74 -13.66 22.07
N SER A 185 18.95 -13.54 22.63
CA SER A 185 19.64 -14.63 23.34
C SER A 185 19.50 -14.55 24.87
N MET A 186 18.58 -13.72 25.38
CA MET A 186 18.35 -13.52 26.82
C MET A 186 16.86 -13.55 27.22
N GLU A 187 15.99 -14.14 26.38
CA GLU A 187 14.63 -14.55 26.77
C GLU A 187 14.49 -16.08 26.71
#